data_AF-A0A0W0G599-F1
#
_entry.id   AF-A0A0W0G599-F1
#
_cell.length_a   1.000
_cell.length_b   1.000
_cell.length_c   1.000
_cell.angle_alpha   90.00
_cell.angle_beta   90.00
_cell.angle_gamma   90.00
#
_symmetry.space_group_name_H-M   'P 1'
#
loop_
_entity.id
_entity.type
_entity.pdbx_description
1 polymer ?
#
loop_
_entity_poly.entity_id
_entity_poly.type
_entity_poly.pdbx_seq_one_letter_code
_entity_poly.pdbx_strand_id
1 'polypeptide(L)'
;MKFTTIFASVFFIVTAITTLDARFAPALEERALVARQCADSNCFCNKVSGTFCGDESINEACTNGHVFQCNGDDGTTCSYGFRVTCAKCGKLSCP
;
A
#
# COMPACT_ATOMS: atom_id res chain seq x y z
N MET A 1 -3.86 -55.90 -47.40
CA MET A 1 -2.89 -56.70 -46.61
C MET A 1 -2.13 -55.70 -45.72
N LYS A 2 -2.59 -55.42 -44.50
CA LYS A 2 -2.17 -56.05 -43.23
C LYS A 2 -0.64 -56.10 -43.04
N PHE A 3 -0.07 -54.97 -42.60
CA PHE A 3 1.19 -54.93 -41.83
C PHE A 3 0.91 -54.26 -40.48
N THR A 4 0.10 -54.95 -39.67
CA THR A 4 0.10 -54.79 -38.23
C THR A 4 1.27 -55.60 -37.66
N THR A 5 1.73 -55.23 -36.46
CA THR A 5 2.49 -56.09 -35.50
C THR A 5 4.03 -55.97 -35.43
N ILE A 6 4.62 -54.77 -35.31
CA ILE A 6 5.95 -54.62 -34.65
C ILE A 6 6.06 -53.25 -33.95
N PHE A 7 5.31 -53.01 -32.87
CA PHE A 7 5.69 -51.99 -31.86
C PHE A 7 5.12 -52.44 -30.50
N ALA A 8 5.42 -53.68 -30.14
CA ALA A 8 5.21 -54.25 -28.82
C ALA A 8 6.57 -54.30 -28.12
N SER A 9 7.11 -53.15 -27.73
CA SER A 9 8.23 -53.03 -26.80
C SER A 9 8.68 -51.58 -26.79
N VAL A 10 8.98 -51.06 -25.61
CA VAL A 10 9.65 -49.78 -25.32
C VAL A 10 8.68 -48.67 -24.87
N PHE A 11 8.76 -48.42 -23.55
CA PHE A 11 8.13 -47.38 -22.72
C PHE A 11 6.75 -47.67 -22.10
N PHE A 12 6.74 -48.75 -21.33
CA PHE A 12 5.91 -48.97 -20.14
C PHE A 12 6.36 -48.14 -18.91
N ILE A 13 6.94 -46.96 -19.09
CA ILE A 13 7.49 -46.12 -18.02
C ILE A 13 7.35 -44.68 -18.54
N VAL A 14 6.38 -43.84 -18.17
CA VAL A 14 6.18 -43.20 -16.87
C VAL A 14 4.71 -42.79 -16.81
N THR A 15 3.89 -43.57 -16.13
CA THR A 15 2.63 -43.09 -15.57
C THR A 15 2.94 -42.34 -14.28
N ALA A 16 2.17 -41.28 -14.02
CA ALA A 16 2.14 -40.50 -12.77
C ALA A 16 3.33 -39.55 -12.51
N ILE A 17 3.34 -38.41 -13.21
CA ILE A 17 3.67 -37.17 -12.52
C ILE A 17 2.32 -36.57 -12.09
N THR A 18 1.91 -36.99 -10.90
CA THR A 18 0.83 -36.38 -10.11
C THR A 18 1.01 -34.87 -10.09
N THR A 19 -0.04 -34.15 -10.49
CA THR A 19 -0.42 -32.81 -10.01
C THR A 19 0.63 -32.15 -9.13
N LEU A 20 1.58 -31.45 -9.74
CA LEU A 20 2.36 -30.45 -9.03
C LEU A 20 1.37 -29.38 -8.59
N ASP A 21 1.05 -29.44 -7.30
CA ASP A 21 0.41 -28.40 -6.52
C ASP A 21 0.86 -27.02 -7.02
N ALA A 22 -0.04 -26.33 -7.72
CA ALA A 22 -0.02 -24.89 -7.89
C ALA A 22 -0.36 -24.18 -6.56
N ARG A 23 0.14 -24.69 -5.42
CA ARG A 23 -0.09 -24.15 -4.07
C ARG A 23 1.12 -23.44 -3.47
N PHE A 24 2.15 -23.19 -4.27
CA PHE A 24 3.30 -22.40 -3.84
C PHE A 24 3.71 -21.38 -4.92
N ALA A 25 2.76 -20.58 -5.38
CA ALA A 25 3.08 -19.16 -5.41
C ALA A 25 2.77 -18.67 -3.99
N PRO A 26 3.76 -18.34 -3.14
CA PRO A 26 3.45 -17.45 -2.03
C PRO A 26 2.73 -16.28 -2.68
N ALA A 27 1.52 -15.99 -2.20
CA ALA A 27 0.87 -14.73 -2.47
C ALA A 27 1.97 -13.69 -2.30
N LEU A 28 2.46 -13.17 -3.43
CA LEU A 28 3.06 -11.86 -3.47
C LEU A 28 1.94 -11.05 -2.90
N GLU A 29 2.06 -10.81 -1.60
CA GLU A 29 1.38 -9.83 -0.82
C GLU A 29 1.00 -8.78 -1.85
N GLU A 30 -0.28 -8.82 -2.24
CA GLU A 30 -0.96 -7.60 -2.50
C GLU A 30 -0.70 -6.83 -1.20
N ARG A 31 0.42 -6.11 -1.19
CA ARG A 31 0.44 -4.73 -0.82
C ARG A 31 -0.61 -4.10 -1.72
N ALA A 32 -1.89 -4.43 -1.45
CA ALA A 32 -2.92 -3.46 -1.30
C ALA A 32 -2.16 -2.32 -0.69
N LEU A 33 -1.88 -1.36 -1.55
CA LEU A 33 -1.36 -0.07 -1.18
C LEU A 33 -2.49 0.44 -0.32
N VAL A 34 -2.52 -0.02 0.95
CA VAL A 34 -3.51 0.36 1.94
C VAL A 34 -3.24 1.82 1.98
N ALA A 35 -4.07 2.59 1.29
CA ALA A 35 -3.99 4.03 1.23
C ALA A 35 -3.84 4.40 2.69
N ARG A 36 -2.65 4.89 3.05
CA ARG A 36 -2.24 4.94 4.45
C ARG A 36 -3.30 5.78 5.14
N GLN A 37 -4.21 5.12 5.86
CA GLN A 37 -5.37 5.80 6.42
C GLN A 37 -4.78 6.79 7.41
N CYS A 38 -5.00 8.06 7.13
CA CYS A 38 -4.62 9.10 8.05
C CYS A 38 -5.45 8.91 9.32
N ALA A 39 -4.84 9.15 10.47
CA ALA A 39 -5.55 9.07 11.74
C ALA A 39 -6.40 10.33 11.92
N ASP A 40 -7.61 10.20 12.44
CA ASP A 40 -8.42 11.36 12.80
C ASP A 40 -7.63 12.30 13.73
N SER A 41 -7.78 13.60 13.52
CA SER A 41 -7.08 14.62 14.29
C SER A 41 -8.05 15.69 14.79
N ASN A 42 -7.74 16.22 15.97
CA ASN A 42 -8.41 17.41 16.51
C ASN A 42 -7.87 18.72 15.92
N CYS A 43 -6.91 18.64 14.99
CA CYS A 43 -6.43 19.79 14.23
C CYS A 43 -7.56 20.29 13.31
N PHE A 44 -7.80 21.59 13.30
CA PHE A 44 -8.80 22.24 12.44
C PHE A 44 -8.10 23.01 11.33
N CYS A 45 -8.70 23.02 10.14
CA CYS A 45 -8.19 23.75 8.98
C CYS A 45 -9.20 24.76 8.44
N ASN A 46 -8.74 25.58 7.50
CA ASN A 46 -9.50 26.66 6.86
C ASN A 46 -10.52 26.20 5.81
N LYS A 47 -10.91 24.91 5.81
CA LYS A 47 -11.83 24.32 4.81
C LYS A 47 -11.33 24.41 3.37
N VAL A 48 -10.02 24.47 3.17
CA VAL A 48 -9.40 24.37 1.85
C VAL A 48 -8.72 23.01 1.75
N SER A 49 -9.24 22.15 0.87
CA SER A 49 -8.69 20.82 0.66
C SER A 49 -7.21 20.87 0.29
N GLY A 50 -6.38 20.12 1.02
CA GLY A 50 -4.95 20.02 0.76
C GLY A 50 -4.17 19.49 1.97
N THR A 51 -2.91 19.16 1.73
CA THR A 51 -1.98 18.78 2.80
C THR A 51 -1.20 19.98 3.31
N PHE A 52 -0.88 19.99 4.60
CA PHE A 52 -0.05 21.01 5.24
C PHE A 52 0.77 20.42 6.39
N CYS A 53 1.79 21.15 6.84
CA CYS A 53 2.53 20.80 8.06
C CYS A 53 1.84 21.41 9.27
N GLY A 54 1.74 20.64 10.36
CA GLY A 54 1.17 21.14 11.62
C GLY A 54 1.99 22.27 12.21
N ASP A 55 1.28 23.17 12.89
CA ASP A 55 1.81 24.32 13.61
C ASP A 55 1.05 24.51 14.93
N GLU A 56 1.68 24.13 16.05
CA GLU A 56 1.07 24.24 17.39
C GLU A 56 0.90 25.70 17.84
N SER A 57 1.57 26.66 17.21
CA SER A 57 1.40 28.09 17.52
C SER A 57 0.10 28.67 16.97
N ILE A 58 -0.47 28.04 15.94
CA ILE A 58 -1.76 28.41 15.34
C ILE A 58 -2.88 27.60 15.98
N ASN A 59 -2.65 26.29 16.17
CA ASN A 59 -3.59 25.38 16.79
C ASN A 59 -2.82 24.28 17.51
N GLU A 60 -2.94 24.21 18.83
CA GLU A 60 -2.22 23.26 19.69
C GLU A 60 -2.45 21.79 19.29
N ALA A 61 -3.56 21.46 18.61
CA ALA A 61 -3.83 20.11 18.12
C ALA A 61 -3.08 19.75 16.82
N CYS A 62 -2.53 20.74 16.11
CA CYS A 62 -1.78 20.55 14.87
C CYS A 62 -0.28 20.36 15.18
N THR A 63 0.10 19.19 15.69
CA THR A 63 1.46 18.88 16.15
C THR A 63 2.55 19.30 15.16
N ASN A 64 3.55 20.03 15.64
CA ASN A 64 4.69 20.47 14.84
C ASN A 64 5.44 19.26 14.23
N GLY A 65 5.82 19.39 12.95
CA GLY A 65 6.53 18.33 12.23
C GLY A 65 5.66 17.18 11.73
N HIS A 66 4.36 17.18 11.99
CA HIS A 66 3.40 16.24 11.38
C HIS A 66 2.79 16.80 10.10
N VAL A 67 2.34 15.92 9.21
CA VAL A 67 1.54 16.27 8.03
C VAL A 67 0.08 16.01 8.33
N PHE A 68 -0.77 16.94 7.93
CA PHE A 68 -2.21 16.85 8.02
C PHE A 68 -2.83 17.04 6.64
N GLN A 69 -3.96 16.39 6.40
CA GLN A 69 -4.84 16.63 5.25
C GLN A 69 -6.09 17.34 5.76
N CYS A 70 -6.40 18.48 5.15
CA CYS A 70 -7.64 19.20 5.39
C CYS A 70 -8.76 18.63 4.52
N ASN A 71 -9.90 18.35 5.14
CA ASN A 71 -11.17 18.17 4.44
C ASN A 71 -11.78 19.55 4.17
N GLY A 72 -11.94 19.90 2.90
CA GLY A 72 -12.51 21.18 2.49
C GLY A 72 -14.00 21.35 2.80
N ASP A 73 -14.73 20.26 3.03
CA ASP A 73 -16.18 20.32 3.23
C ASP A 73 -16.52 20.75 4.66
N ASP A 74 -15.91 20.12 5.65
CA ASP A 74 -16.23 20.31 7.07
C ASP A 74 -15.11 20.99 7.88
N GLY A 75 -13.88 21.10 7.35
CA GLY A 75 -12.73 21.68 8.03
C GLY A 75 -12.07 20.74 9.05
N THR A 76 -12.49 19.47 9.07
CA THR A 76 -11.79 18.42 9.81
C THR A 76 -10.46 18.10 9.16
N THR A 77 -9.55 17.53 9.95
CA THR A 77 -8.27 17.08 9.41
C THR A 77 -7.99 15.66 9.84
N CYS A 78 -7.18 14.99 9.03
CA CYS A 78 -6.57 13.74 9.41
C CYS A 78 -5.04 13.85 9.34
N SER A 79 -4.34 13.21 10.29
CA SER A 79 -2.89 13.23 10.40
C SER A 79 -2.27 12.05 9.67
N TYR A 80 -1.32 12.33 8.78
CA TYR A 80 -0.42 11.33 8.20
C TYR A 80 0.80 11.04 9.10
N GLY A 81 0.90 11.74 10.23
CA GLY A 81 1.98 11.58 11.20
C GLY A 81 3.23 12.39 10.87
N PHE A 82 4.30 12.08 11.57
CA PHE A 82 5.58 12.76 11.47
C PHE A 82 6.18 12.71 10.06
N ARG A 83 6.69 13.86 9.60
CA ARG A 83 7.47 13.97 8.36
C ARG A 83 8.69 14.86 8.58
N VAL A 84 9.85 14.34 8.19
CA VAL A 84 11.14 15.02 8.38
C VAL A 84 11.19 16.43 7.76
N THR A 85 10.54 16.66 6.62
CA THR A 85 10.50 17.97 5.97
C THR A 85 9.70 18.99 6.78
N CYS A 86 8.55 18.58 7.31
CA CYS A 86 7.77 19.41 8.23
C CYS A 86 8.57 19.72 9.51
N ALA A 87 9.28 18.74 10.06
CA ALA A 87 10.08 18.95 11.27
C ALA A 87 11.31 19.84 11.03
N LYS A 88 11.93 19.76 9.85
CA LYS A 88 13.14 20.53 9.53
C LYS A 88 12.87 21.95 9.09
N CYS A 89 11.85 22.16 8.26
CA CYS A 89 11.63 23.45 7.59
C CYS A 89 10.17 23.92 7.60
N GLY A 90 9.28 23.24 8.32
CA GLY A 90 7.86 23.61 8.42
C GLY A 90 7.09 23.47 7.10
N LYS A 91 7.65 22.76 6.11
CA LYS A 91 7.08 22.64 4.76
C LYS A 91 7.02 21.21 4.30
N LEU A 92 6.09 20.92 3.39
CA LEU A 92 5.95 19.60 2.79
C LEU A 92 7.22 19.18 2.04
N SER A 93 7.95 20.13 1.47
CA SER A 93 9.28 19.91 0.89
C SER A 93 10.23 21.00 1.37
N CYS A 94 11.47 20.61 1.66
CA CYS A 94 12.56 21.54 1.89
C CYS A 94 13.36 21.71 0.58
N PRO A 95 14.00 22.87 0.36
CA PRO A 95 14.98 23.06 -0.71
C PRO A 95 16.23 22.22 -0.49
#